data_AF-A0AAV2Z607-F1
#
_entry.id   AF-A0AAV2Z607-F1
#
_cell.length_a   1.000
_cell.length_b   1.000
_cell.length_c   1.000
_cell.angle_alpha   90.00
_cell.angle_beta   90.00
_cell.angle_gamma   90.00
#
_symmetry.space_group_name_H-M   'P 1'
#
loop_
_entity.id
_entity.type
_entity.pdbx_description
1 polymer ?
#
loop_
_entity_poly.entity_id
_entity_poly.type
_entity_poly.pdbx_seq_one_letter_code
_entity_poly.pdbx_strand_id
1 'polypeptide(L)' 'MGFLATELQHFAHHANRKIIKPEDVLLCARKHPSSLRCLQKFQREHASTATSTIGTAFGQSKKRKKPYSDFE' A
#
# COMPACT_ATOMS: atom_id res chain seq x y z
N MET A 1 -14.42 20.97 -8.31
CA MET A 1 -13.02 20.62 -7.98
C MET A 1 -12.88 20.02 -6.56
N GLY A 2 -13.79 19.17 -6.09
CA GLY A 2 -13.74 18.63 -4.70
C GLY A 2 -13.87 17.10 -4.58
N PHE A 3 -14.12 16.39 -5.67
CA PHE A 3 -14.50 14.97 -5.64
C PHE A 3 -13.42 14.09 -5.00
N LEU A 4 -12.14 14.32 -5.34
CA LEU A 4 -11.02 13.56 -4.80
C LEU A 4 -10.84 13.75 -3.28
N ALA A 5 -10.94 14.98 -2.79
CA ALA A 5 -10.78 15.27 -1.36
C ALA A 5 -11.88 14.59 -0.53
N THR A 6 -13.12 14.62 -1.02
CA THR A 6 -14.25 13.97 -0.36
C THR A 6 -14.12 12.45 -0.36
N GLU A 7 -13.69 11.83 -1.47
CA GLU A 7 -13.47 10.38 -1.51
C GLU A 7 -12.34 9.95 -0.55
N LEU A 8 -11.23 10.69 -0.50
CA LEU A 8 -10.14 10.39 0.44
C LEU A 8 -10.58 10.51 1.90
N GLN A 9 -11.36 11.55 2.23
CA GLN A 9 -11.93 11.71 3.56
C GLN A 9 -12.89 10.55 3.90
N HIS A 10 -13.71 10.13 2.95
CA HIS A 10 -14.62 9.00 3.13
C HIS A 10 -13.87 7.70 3.43
N PHE A 11 -12.78 7.39 2.71
CA PHE A 11 -11.99 6.19 2.96
C PHE A 11 -11.27 6.20 4.32
N ALA A 12 -10.69 7.34 4.70
CA ALA A 12 -10.09 7.50 6.02
C ALA A 12 -11.14 7.32 7.13
N HIS A 13 -12.31 7.96 6.99
CA HIS A 13 -13.41 7.86 7.94
C HIS A 13 -13.97 6.44 8.04
N HIS A 14 -14.10 5.73 6.91
CA HIS A 14 -14.55 4.33 6.89
C HIS A 14 -13.62 3.41 7.70
N ALA A 15 -12.32 3.72 7.74
CA ALA A 15 -11.34 3.03 8.58
C ALA A 15 -11.22 3.62 10.00
N ASN A 16 -12.17 4.46 10.43
CA ASN A 16 -12.15 5.19 11.71
C ASN A 16 -10.88 6.04 11.93
N ARG A 17 -10.30 6.58 10.85
CA ARG A 17 -9.11 7.44 10.89
C ARG A 17 -9.45 8.88 10.57
N LYS A 18 -8.76 9.81 11.23
CA LYS A 18 -8.77 11.24 10.90
C LYS A 18 -7.65 11.66 9.94
N ILE A 19 -6.69 10.75 9.70
CA ILE A 19 -5.51 10.97 8.87
C ILE A 19 -5.63 10.11 7.61
N ILE A 20 -5.46 10.73 6.44
CA ILE A 20 -5.39 10.07 5.14
C ILE A 20 -4.05 9.34 5.03
N LYS A 21 -4.09 8.08 4.62
CA LYS A 21 -2.92 7.22 4.44
C LYS A 21 -2.75 6.83 2.97
N PRO A 22 -1.57 6.29 2.56
CA PRO A 22 -1.35 5.84 1.19
C PRO A 22 -2.39 4.85 0.68
N GLU A 23 -2.96 4.01 1.55
CA GLU A 23 -4.00 3.05 1.16
C GLU A 23 -5.27 3.74 0.65
N ASP A 24 -5.62 4.90 1.19
CA ASP A 24 -6.79 5.68 0.75
C ASP A 24 -6.59 6.23 -0.67
N VAL A 25 -5.35 6.65 -0.99
CA VAL A 25 -4.95 7.13 -2.31
C VAL A 25 -4.97 5.98 -3.32
N LEU A 26 -4.47 4.80 -2.94
CA LEU A 26 -4.54 3.60 -3.77
C LEU A 26 -6.00 3.17 -4.03
N LEU A 27 -6.85 3.24 -3.00
CA LEU A 27 -8.27 2.86 -3.12
C LEU A 27 -9.04 3.81 -4.05
N CYS A 28 -8.75 5.11 -3.99
CA CYS A 28 -9.31 6.09 -4.91
C CYS A 28 -8.88 5.81 -6.37
N ALA A 29 -7.61 5.46 -6.59
CA ALA A 29 -7.09 5.16 -7.92
C ALA A 29 -7.56 3.81 -8.51
N ARG A 30 -8.30 2.96 -7.78
CA ARG A 30 -8.61 1.57 -8.23
C ARG A 30 -9.35 1.49 -9.58
N LYS A 31 -10.11 2.53 -9.93
CA LYS A 31 -10.86 2.58 -11.20
C LYS A 31 -9.95 2.90 -12.40
N HIS A 32 -8.71 3.31 -12.15
CA HIS A 32 -7.72 3.69 -13.16
C HIS A 32 -6.46 2.84 -13.01
N PRO A 33 -6.38 1.66 -13.66
CA PRO A 33 -5.33 0.68 -13.43
C PRO A 33 -3.93 1.19 -13.79
N SER A 34 -3.81 2.06 -14.79
CA SER A 34 -2.55 2.72 -15.16
C SER A 34 -2.01 3.59 -14.01
N SER A 35 -2.85 4.46 -13.46
CA SER A 35 -2.50 5.32 -12.32
C SER A 35 -2.18 4.51 -11.07
N LEU A 36 -2.97 3.47 -10.77
CA LEU A 36 -2.71 2.58 -9.64
C LEU A 36 -1.33 1.92 -9.75
N ARG A 37 -0.95 1.43 -10.94
CA ARG A 37 0.37 0.82 -11.17
C ARG A 37 1.51 1.82 -10.95
N CYS A 38 1.35 3.06 -11.42
CA CYS A 38 2.33 4.12 -11.21
C CYS A 38 2.50 4.45 -9.71
N LEU A 39 1.39 4.59 -8.98
CA LEU A 39 1.40 4.86 -7.53
C LEU A 39 2.05 3.72 -6.74
N GLN A 40 1.76 2.47 -7.08
CA GLN A 40 2.39 1.32 -6.45
C GLN A 40 3.89 1.23 -6.74
N LYS A 41 4.33 1.61 -7.96
CA LYS A 41 5.74 1.70 -8.31
C LYS A 41 6.45 2.77 -7.46
N PHE A 42 5.85 3.96 -7.40
CA PHE A 42 6.35 5.06 -6.57
C PHE A 42 6.46 4.66 -5.09
N GLN A 43 5.44 4.01 -4.52
CA GLN A 43 5.48 3.57 -3.13
C GLN A 43 6.63 2.58 -2.86
N ARG A 44 6.92 1.64 -3.78
CA ARG A 44 8.04 0.70 -3.62
C ARG A 44 9.39 1.39 -3.66
N GLU A 45 9.54 2.37 -4.55
CA GLU A 45 10.79 3.14 -4.71
C GLU A 45 11.08 4.02 -3.49
N HIS A 46 10.04 4.59 -2.88
CA HIS A 46 10.17 5.50 -1.74
C HIS A 46 9.98 4.83 -0.37
N ALA A 47 9.61 3.54 -0.30
CA ALA A 47 9.51 2.79 0.95
C ALA A 47 10.86 2.67 1.69
N SER A 48 11.98 2.75 0.98
CA SER A 48 13.33 2.67 1.56
C SER A 48 13.82 3.97 2.19
N THR A 49 13.17 5.11 1.88
CA THR A 49 13.52 6.43 2.42
C THR A 49 12.69 6.77 3.67
N ALA A 50 11.55 6.10 3.87
CA ALA A 50 10.67 6.30 5.00
C ALA A 50 11.09 5.44 6.22
N THR A 51 12.26 5.74 6.80
CA THR A 51 12.57 5.26 8.15
C THR A 51 11.65 5.96 9.15
N SER A 52 10.84 5.15 9.86
CA SER A 52 10.05 5.49 11.04
C SER A 52 8.82 6.40 10.86
N THR A 53 7.70 5.82 10.42
CA THR A 53 6.45 5.91 11.22
C THR A 53 5.44 4.85 10.82
N ILE A 54 5.12 4.00 11.80
CA ILE A 54 3.89 3.20 11.92
C ILE A 54 3.82 1.97 11.02
N GLY A 55 4.21 0.84 11.62
CA GLY A 55 4.02 -0.49 11.08
C GLY A 55 2.55 -0.81 10.80
N THR A 56 2.32 -1.39 9.64
CA THR A 56 1.42 -2.53 9.40
C THR A 56 1.80 -3.04 8.02
N ALA A 57 2.74 -3.98 8.01
CA ALA A 57 3.19 -4.65 6.81
C ALA A 57 2.05 -5.50 6.23
N PHE A 58 1.30 -4.97 5.27
CA PHE A 58 0.63 -5.82 4.27
C PHE A 58 1.63 -6.10 3.14
N GLY A 59 2.65 -6.87 3.48
CA GLY A 59 3.74 -7.25 2.59
C GLY A 59 3.91 -8.76 2.59
N GLN A 60 3.19 -9.41 1.68
CA GLN A 60 3.54 -10.67 1.02
C GLN A 60 4.38 -11.67 1.84
N SER A 61 3.71 -12.69 2.40
CA SER A 61 4.38 -13.92 2.83
C SER A 61 5.16 -14.52 1.66
N LYS A 62 6.46 -14.24 1.58
CA LYS A 62 7.40 -14.95 0.72
C LYS A 62 7.34 -16.42 1.10
N LYS A 63 6.73 -17.25 0.24
CA LYS A 63 6.88 -18.71 0.27
C LYS A 63 8.39 -19.04 0.24
N ARG A 64 8.97 -19.33 1.40
CA ARG A 64 10.30 -19.96 1.50
C ARG A 64 10.14 -21.41 1.04
N LYS A 65 10.53 -21.70 -0.22
CA LYS A 65 10.86 -23.07 -0.63
C LYS A 65 12.15 -23.45 0.11
N LYS A 66 12.09 -24.42 1.03
CA LYS A 66 13.29 -25.09 1.55
C LYS A 66 13.89 -25.93 0.41
N PRO A 67 15.17 -25.79 0.05
CA PRO A 67 15.86 -26.88 -0.64
C PRO A 67 16.02 -28.03 0.36
N TYR A 68 15.57 -29.21 -0.04
CA TYR A 68 15.82 -30.46 0.68
C TYR A 68 17.31 -30.78 0.48
N SER A 69 18.10 -30.68 1.54
CA SER A 69 19.47 -31.17 1.54
C SER A 69 19.42 -32.69 1.57
N ASP A 70 19.98 -33.30 0.53
CA ASP A 70 20.35 -34.70 0.45
C ASP A 70 21.14 -35.11 1.71
N PHE A 71 20.71 -36.17 2.38
CA PHE A 71 21.47 -36.83 3.42
C PHE A 71 21.75 -38.24 2.91
N GLU A 72 22.98 -38.47 2.49
CA GLU A 72 23.58 -39.79 2.25
C GLU A 72 23.93 -40.45 3.60
#